data_AF-A0A5J4R9B2-F1
#
_entry.id   AF-A0A5J4R9B2-F1
#
_cell.length_a   1.000
_cell.length_b   1.000
_cell.length_c   1.000
_cell.angle_alpha   90.00
_cell.angle_beta   90.00
_cell.angle_gamma   90.00
#
_symmetry.space_group_name_H-M   'P 1'
#
loop_
_entity.id
_entity.type
_entity.pdbx_description
1 polymer ?
#
loop_
_entity_poly.entity_id
_entity_poly.type
_entity_poly.pdbx_seq_one_letter_code
_entity_poly.pdbx_strand_id
1 'polypeptide(L)'
;MIKLTFNGNVVLFLLVIGLLVAPISSVASEKQDPAKPYWQDVQTVAVNKEYPRSEFMTYGNRADALSGQYEKSKYYVLLNGTWKFYFVDSYKDLPGNITDPSISIEGWKDIKVPGNWERQGYGTAIYTNHGYEFQPRNPQPPNLPEANPVGVYRRDIEIPANWNNRDI
;
A
#
# COMPACT_ATOMS: atom_id res chain seq x y z
N MET A 1 -73.77 -8.27 -1.77
CA MET A 1 -75.08 -7.89 -2.31
C MET A 1 -75.07 -6.40 -2.60
N ILE A 2 -74.62 -6.00 -3.78
CA ILE A 2 -74.96 -4.72 -4.43
C ILE A 2 -75.11 -5.07 -5.91
N LYS A 3 -76.34 -5.02 -6.41
CA LYS A 3 -76.70 -5.20 -7.82
C LYS A 3 -76.60 -3.85 -8.50
N LEU A 4 -75.84 -3.76 -9.59
CA LEU A 4 -75.95 -2.68 -10.57
C LEU A 4 -76.07 -3.32 -11.95
N THR A 5 -77.29 -3.32 -12.47
CA THR A 5 -77.63 -3.67 -13.85
C THR A 5 -77.56 -2.41 -14.71
N PHE A 6 -76.82 -2.46 -15.81
CA PHE A 6 -77.04 -1.59 -16.96
C PHE A 6 -77.00 -2.40 -18.26
N ASN A 7 -78.07 -2.24 -19.04
CA ASN A 7 -78.29 -2.79 -20.37
C ASN A 7 -77.40 -2.08 -21.41
N GLY A 8 -76.97 -2.80 -22.44
CA GLY A 8 -76.68 -2.20 -23.75
C GLY A 8 -75.33 -2.57 -24.37
N ASN A 9 -75.41 -3.50 -25.33
CA ASN A 9 -74.58 -3.71 -26.50
C ASN A 9 -73.26 -2.91 -26.73
N VAL A 10 -72.21 -3.71 -26.94
CA VAL A 10 -71.08 -3.56 -27.89
C VAL A 10 -70.03 -2.50 -27.54
N VAL A 11 -68.78 -2.94 -27.30
CA VAL A 11 -67.62 -2.73 -28.20
C VAL A 11 -66.50 -3.68 -27.78
N LEU A 12 -66.00 -4.41 -28.77
CA LEU A 12 -64.88 -5.35 -28.74
C LEU A 12 -63.56 -4.57 -28.66
N PHE A 13 -62.76 -4.78 -27.61
CA PHE A 13 -61.33 -4.41 -27.61
C PHE A 13 -60.51 -5.65 -27.25
N LEU A 14 -59.91 -6.26 -28.27
CA LEU A 14 -58.87 -7.27 -28.13
C LEU A 14 -57.58 -6.59 -27.66
N LEU A 15 -57.24 -6.71 -26.38
CA LEU A 15 -55.91 -6.37 -25.87
C LEU A 15 -55.07 -7.65 -25.79
N VAL A 16 -54.24 -7.86 -26.80
CA VAL A 16 -53.20 -8.90 -26.81
C VAL A 16 -52.15 -8.53 -25.78
N ILE A 17 -52.16 -9.20 -24.63
CA ILE A 17 -51.07 -9.10 -23.64
C ILE A 17 -49.92 -9.97 -24.14
N GLY A 18 -48.95 -9.35 -24.81
CA GLY A 18 -47.68 -9.97 -25.16
C GLY A 18 -46.87 -10.28 -23.90
N LEU A 19 -46.65 -11.56 -23.61
CA LEU A 19 -45.71 -12.05 -22.62
C LEU A 19 -44.27 -11.77 -23.12
N LEU A 20 -43.67 -10.68 -22.65
CA LEU A 20 -42.26 -10.40 -22.83
C LEU A 20 -41.47 -11.19 -21.78
N VAL A 21 -40.96 -12.37 -22.15
CA VAL A 21 -39.97 -13.09 -21.33
C VAL A 21 -38.60 -12.49 -21.66
N ALA A 22 -38.09 -11.63 -20.78
CA ALA A 22 -36.72 -11.16 -20.87
C ALA A 22 -35.76 -12.26 -20.41
N PRO A 23 -34.67 -12.57 -21.15
CA PRO A 23 -33.67 -13.50 -20.67
C PRO A 23 -32.90 -12.85 -19.52
N ILE A 24 -32.93 -13.48 -18.34
CA ILE A 24 -32.07 -13.13 -17.22
C ILE A 24 -30.66 -13.56 -17.61
N SER A 25 -29.85 -12.62 -18.08
CA SER A 25 -28.41 -12.83 -18.21
C SER A 25 -27.83 -12.97 -16.81
N SER A 26 -27.48 -14.20 -16.44
CA SER A 26 -26.61 -14.49 -15.29
C SER A 26 -25.28 -13.78 -15.50
N VAL A 27 -25.08 -12.64 -14.84
CA VAL A 27 -23.75 -12.06 -14.69
C VAL A 27 -22.98 -13.02 -13.79
N ALA A 28 -22.11 -13.82 -14.39
CA ALA A 28 -21.12 -14.56 -13.63
C ALA A 28 -20.27 -13.53 -12.88
N SER A 29 -20.34 -13.56 -11.54
CA SER A 29 -19.39 -12.81 -10.72
C SER A 29 -18.01 -13.35 -11.03
N GLU A 30 -17.19 -12.59 -11.75
CA GLU A 30 -15.76 -12.86 -11.82
C GLU A 30 -15.25 -12.91 -10.38
N LYS A 31 -14.76 -14.08 -9.97
CA LYS A 31 -14.07 -14.26 -8.72
C LYS A 31 -12.79 -13.43 -8.85
N GLN A 32 -12.79 -12.25 -8.24
CA GLN A 32 -11.62 -11.38 -8.23
C GLN A 32 -10.52 -12.15 -7.48
N ASP A 33 -9.54 -12.65 -8.23
CA ASP A 33 -8.33 -13.27 -7.68
C ASP A 33 -7.75 -12.28 -6.67
N PRO A 34 -7.37 -12.69 -5.45
CA PRO A 34 -6.81 -11.76 -4.48
C PRO A 34 -5.64 -11.05 -5.15
N ALA A 35 -5.72 -9.71 -5.22
CA ALA A 35 -4.75 -8.91 -5.93
C ALA A 35 -3.34 -9.23 -5.39
N LYS A 36 -2.42 -9.60 -6.29
CA LYS A 36 -1.03 -9.89 -5.92
C LYS A 36 -0.44 -8.68 -5.18
N PRO A 37 0.35 -8.89 -4.12
CA PRO A 37 0.99 -7.77 -3.44
C PRO A 37 1.98 -7.08 -4.38
N TYR A 38 2.13 -5.75 -4.24
CA TYR A 38 2.94 -4.94 -5.16
C TYR A 38 4.37 -5.45 -5.37
N TRP A 39 4.99 -6.02 -4.33
CA TRP A 39 6.37 -6.54 -4.41
C TRP A 39 6.50 -7.85 -5.23
N GLN A 40 5.39 -8.52 -5.55
CA GLN A 40 5.35 -9.68 -6.46
C GLN A 40 4.91 -9.31 -7.87
N ASP A 41 4.41 -8.09 -8.08
CA ASP A 41 3.95 -7.63 -9.38
C ASP A 41 5.04 -6.84 -10.10
N VAL A 42 5.61 -7.46 -11.14
CA VAL A 42 6.66 -6.85 -11.97
C VAL A 42 6.19 -5.63 -12.77
N GLN A 43 4.87 -5.42 -12.92
CA GLN A 43 4.33 -4.23 -13.58
C GLN A 43 4.24 -3.04 -12.61
N THR A 44 4.30 -3.28 -11.30
CA THR A 44 4.22 -2.24 -10.28
C THR A 44 5.62 -1.79 -9.86
N VAL A 45 6.10 -0.70 -10.46
CA VAL A 45 7.42 -0.11 -10.14
C VAL A 45 7.36 1.02 -9.10
N ALA A 46 6.19 1.66 -8.95
CA ALA A 46 5.94 2.72 -7.98
C ALA A 46 4.43 2.91 -7.79
N VAL A 47 4.02 3.28 -6.58
CA VAL A 47 2.63 3.64 -6.25
C VAL A 47 2.68 4.97 -5.49
N ASN A 48 1.94 5.98 -5.96
CA ASN A 48 1.81 7.31 -5.34
C ASN A 48 3.14 8.03 -5.03
N LYS A 49 4.21 7.73 -5.79
CA LYS A 49 5.48 8.44 -5.68
C LYS A 49 5.45 9.70 -6.55
N GLU A 50 5.98 10.80 -6.04
CA GLU A 50 6.23 12.00 -6.83
C GLU A 50 7.12 11.74 -8.05
N TYR A 51 6.95 12.59 -9.09
CA TYR A 51 7.75 12.49 -10.31
C TYR A 51 9.24 12.75 -10.03
N PRO A 52 10.16 12.03 -10.71
CA PRO A 52 11.59 12.31 -10.62
C PRO A 52 11.91 13.76 -10.96
N ARG A 53 12.76 14.39 -10.15
CA ARG A 53 13.21 15.79 -10.33
C ARG A 53 14.65 15.95 -9.84
N SER A 54 15.26 17.08 -10.14
CA SER A 54 16.58 17.43 -9.60
C SER A 54 16.57 17.53 -8.08
N GLU A 55 17.72 17.25 -7.47
CA GLU A 55 17.94 17.45 -6.04
C GLU A 55 17.91 18.94 -5.72
N PHE A 56 17.05 19.32 -4.77
CA PHE A 56 17.03 20.66 -4.18
C PHE A 56 16.45 20.61 -2.77
N MET A 57 16.78 21.62 -1.98
CA MET A 57 16.27 21.82 -0.63
C MET A 57 15.62 23.19 -0.49
N THR A 58 14.64 23.28 0.39
CA THR A 58 13.91 24.53 0.66
C THR A 58 14.63 25.30 1.76
N TYR A 59 14.94 26.57 1.51
CA TYR A 59 15.59 27.47 2.46
C TYR A 59 14.69 28.65 2.83
N GLY A 60 14.95 29.27 3.98
CA GLY A 60 14.20 30.44 4.44
C GLY A 60 14.54 31.73 3.70
N ASN A 61 15.77 31.84 3.19
CA ASN A 61 16.27 33.01 2.48
C ASN A 61 17.48 32.65 1.58
N ARG A 62 17.93 33.62 0.77
CA ARG A 62 19.05 33.46 -0.16
C ARG A 62 20.40 33.20 0.52
N ALA A 63 20.66 33.83 1.66
CA ALA A 63 21.94 33.66 2.35
C ALA A 63 22.12 32.22 2.85
N ASP A 64 21.06 31.64 3.43
CA ASP A 64 21.06 30.24 3.86
C ASP A 64 21.21 29.30 2.66
N ALA A 65 20.51 29.57 1.56
CA ALA A 65 20.61 28.77 0.33
C ALA A 65 22.04 28.74 -0.25
N LEU A 66 22.76 29.86 -0.19
CA LEU A 66 24.15 29.94 -0.62
C LEU A 66 25.12 29.19 0.30
N SER A 67 24.75 28.94 1.56
CA SER A 67 25.59 28.16 2.47
C SER A 67 25.60 26.66 2.13
N GLY A 68 24.57 26.16 1.45
CA GLY A 68 24.38 24.74 1.14
C GLY A 68 24.04 23.85 2.34
N GLN A 69 23.93 24.41 3.55
CA GLN A 69 23.67 23.66 4.80
C GLN A 69 22.17 23.49 5.01
N TYR A 70 21.55 22.61 4.23
CA TYR A 70 20.10 22.38 4.28
C TYR A 70 19.62 21.87 5.64
N GLU A 71 20.50 21.24 6.42
CA GLU A 71 20.20 20.75 7.77
C GLU A 71 19.87 21.88 8.75
N LYS A 72 20.31 23.11 8.44
CA LYS A 72 19.98 24.31 9.22
C LYS A 72 18.68 24.97 8.76
N SER A 73 18.04 24.48 7.69
CA SER A 73 16.78 25.02 7.23
C SER A 73 15.67 24.73 8.23
N LYS A 74 14.83 25.73 8.51
CA LYS A 74 13.59 25.55 9.30
C LYS A 74 12.54 24.66 8.60
N TYR A 75 12.80 24.27 7.36
CA TYR A 75 11.98 23.35 6.57
C TYR A 75 12.61 21.96 6.45
N TYR A 76 13.55 21.65 7.34
CA TYR A 76 14.22 20.36 7.40
C TYR A 76 14.10 19.75 8.80
N VAL A 77 13.79 18.46 8.86
CA VAL A 77 13.81 17.65 10.09
C VAL A 77 14.50 16.33 9.78
N LEU A 78 15.55 16.01 10.56
CA LEU A 78 16.28 14.76 10.42
C LEU A 78 15.52 13.61 11.09
N LEU A 79 15.19 12.57 10.32
CA LEU A 79 14.54 11.35 10.83
C LEU A 79 15.52 10.20 11.14
N ASN A 80 16.83 10.43 11.00
CA ASN A 80 17.85 9.49 11.47
C ASN A 80 17.79 9.35 13.00
N GLY A 81 18.28 8.22 13.51
CA GLY A 81 18.33 7.93 14.94
C GLY A 81 17.87 6.52 15.27
N THR A 82 17.35 6.35 16.48
CA THR A 82 16.80 5.07 16.94
C THR A 82 15.33 4.96 16.54
N TRP A 83 14.96 3.83 15.94
CA TRP A 83 13.58 3.47 15.58
C TRP A 83 13.20 2.17 16.29
N LYS A 84 11.90 1.97 16.50
CA LYS A 84 11.36 0.67 16.89
C LYS A 84 11.36 -0.26 15.69
N PHE A 85 11.75 -1.50 15.92
CA PHE A 85 12.00 -2.48 14.88
C PHE A 85 11.42 -3.84 15.24
N TYR A 86 10.71 -4.41 14.29
CA TYR A 86 10.16 -5.77 14.34
C TYR A 86 10.67 -6.56 13.15
N PHE A 87 11.17 -7.77 13.38
CA PHE A 87 11.80 -8.59 12.37
C PHE A 87 11.20 -10.00 12.36
N VAL A 88 10.92 -10.53 11.18
CA VAL A 88 10.46 -11.91 10.96
C VAL A 88 11.13 -12.49 9.72
N ASP A 89 11.24 -13.82 9.67
CA ASP A 89 11.89 -14.53 8.55
C ASP A 89 10.99 -14.69 7.32
N SER A 90 9.67 -14.48 7.46
CA SER A 90 8.72 -14.44 6.35
C SER A 90 7.63 -13.40 6.57
N TYR A 91 7.16 -12.79 5.48
CA TYR A 91 5.98 -11.92 5.49
C TYR A 91 4.71 -12.60 6.03
N LYS A 92 4.65 -13.93 6.00
CA LYS A 92 3.54 -14.73 6.55
C LYS A 92 3.50 -14.73 8.08
N ASP A 93 4.64 -14.45 8.71
CA ASP A 93 4.77 -14.42 10.17
C ASP A 93 4.49 -13.02 10.75
N LEU A 94 4.20 -12.04 9.88
CA LEU A 94 3.80 -10.71 10.33
C LEU A 94 2.43 -10.77 11.02
N PRO A 95 2.30 -10.20 12.22
CA PRO A 95 0.99 -10.00 12.82
C PRO A 95 0.11 -9.16 11.90
N GLY A 96 -1.18 -9.49 11.82
CA GLY A 96 -2.15 -8.66 11.12
C GLY A 96 -2.15 -7.23 11.69
N ASN A 97 -2.27 -6.23 10.81
CA ASN A 97 -2.32 -4.81 11.17
C ASN A 97 -1.07 -4.27 11.89
N ILE A 98 0.11 -4.90 11.75
CA ILE A 98 1.35 -4.47 12.43
C ILE A 98 1.76 -3.01 12.16
N THR A 99 1.25 -2.41 11.09
CA THR A 99 1.47 -1.01 10.70
C THR A 99 0.45 -0.03 11.28
N ASP A 100 -0.61 -0.51 11.92
CA ASP A 100 -1.62 0.35 12.55
C ASP A 100 -1.03 1.04 13.79
N PRO A 101 -1.13 2.38 13.90
CA PRO A 101 -0.55 3.13 15.01
C PRO A 101 -1.16 2.78 16.38
N SER A 102 -2.36 2.20 16.42
CA SER A 102 -3.01 1.76 17.67
C SER A 102 -2.43 0.46 18.23
N ILE A 103 -1.68 -0.30 17.42
CA ILE A 103 -1.08 -1.57 17.85
C ILE A 103 0.11 -1.31 18.78
N SER A 104 0.15 -2.07 19.88
CA SER A 104 1.24 -2.04 20.85
C SER A 104 2.56 -2.46 20.20
N ILE A 105 3.61 -1.71 20.50
CA ILE A 105 5.00 -2.00 20.11
C ILE A 105 5.77 -2.69 21.24
N GLU A 106 5.08 -3.21 22.25
CA GLU A 106 5.70 -3.96 23.32
C GLU A 106 6.49 -5.15 22.75
N GLY A 107 7.71 -5.35 23.26
CA GLY A 107 8.63 -6.38 22.77
C GLY A 107 9.40 -6.03 21.48
N TRP A 108 9.04 -4.96 20.77
CA TRP A 108 9.82 -4.47 19.63
C TRP A 108 11.21 -4.05 20.08
N LYS A 109 12.20 -4.28 19.22
CA LYS A 109 13.59 -3.91 19.47
C LYS A 109 13.86 -2.50 18.98
N ASP A 110 15.05 -2.00 19.32
CA ASP A 110 15.55 -0.74 18.78
C ASP A 110 16.55 -1.03 17.65
N ILE A 111 16.52 -0.19 16.60
CA ILE A 111 17.46 -0.24 15.47
C ILE A 111 17.96 1.17 15.12
N LYS A 112 19.21 1.27 14.64
CA LYS A 112 19.78 2.53 14.14
C LYS A 112 19.46 2.71 12.66
N VAL A 113 18.99 3.91 12.33
CA VAL A 113 18.70 4.35 10.96
C VAL A 113 19.55 5.59 10.65
N PRO A 114 20.30 5.60 9.53
CA PRO A 114 20.46 4.51 8.55
C PRO A 114 21.37 3.39 9.07
N GLY A 115 21.18 2.18 8.52
CA GLY A 115 22.05 1.03 8.76
C GLY A 115 21.40 -0.29 8.35
N ASN A 116 22.17 -1.18 7.71
CA ASN A 116 21.66 -2.52 7.32
C ASN A 116 21.39 -3.36 8.57
N TRP A 117 20.26 -4.08 8.61
CA TRP A 117 19.84 -4.83 9.80
C TRP A 117 20.75 -6.02 10.12
N GLU A 118 21.45 -6.59 9.12
CA GLU A 118 22.38 -7.72 9.32
C GLU A 118 23.61 -7.29 10.13
N ARG A 119 23.99 -6.03 10.00
CA ARG A 119 25.06 -5.43 10.79
C ARG A 119 24.62 -5.06 12.21
N GLN A 120 23.32 -5.22 12.49
CA GLN A 120 22.69 -4.92 13.77
C GLN A 120 22.10 -6.16 14.45
N GLY A 121 22.39 -7.36 13.92
CA GLY A 121 22.05 -8.64 14.55
C GLY A 121 20.79 -9.34 14.03
N TYR A 122 20.23 -8.91 12.89
CA TYR A 122 19.03 -9.50 12.30
C TYR A 122 19.32 -10.19 10.98
N GLY A 123 18.76 -11.38 10.75
CA GLY A 123 18.99 -12.13 9.52
C GLY A 123 20.46 -12.54 9.34
N THR A 124 20.87 -12.72 8.09
CA THR A 124 22.24 -13.16 7.74
C THR A 124 22.75 -12.36 6.56
N ALA A 125 23.94 -11.77 6.69
CA ALA A 125 24.61 -11.11 5.58
C ALA A 125 25.12 -12.16 4.59
N ILE A 126 24.62 -12.12 3.35
CA ILE A 126 24.97 -13.09 2.30
C ILE A 126 25.79 -12.38 1.22
N TYR A 127 26.85 -13.05 0.78
CA TYR A 127 27.62 -12.67 -0.38
C TYR A 127 27.58 -13.81 -1.41
N THR A 128 27.21 -13.48 -2.65
CA THR A 128 27.23 -14.41 -3.79
C THR A 128 27.90 -13.70 -4.97
N ASN A 129 28.72 -14.43 -5.73
CA ASN A 129 29.35 -13.92 -6.95
C ASN A 129 28.44 -14.13 -8.19
N HIS A 130 27.90 -15.33 -8.35
CA HIS A 130 26.99 -15.69 -9.44
C HIS A 130 25.81 -16.50 -8.92
N GLY A 131 24.63 -16.24 -9.48
CA GLY A 131 23.36 -16.82 -9.03
C GLY A 131 22.73 -16.01 -7.90
N TYR A 132 21.40 -16.08 -7.79
CA TYR A 132 20.65 -15.43 -6.72
C TYR A 132 20.84 -16.18 -5.40
N GLU A 133 20.95 -15.45 -4.31
CA GLU A 133 21.07 -16.00 -2.95
C GLU A 133 19.90 -16.90 -2.57
N PHE A 134 18.69 -16.55 -3.04
CA PHE A 134 17.49 -17.35 -2.80
C PHE A 134 17.40 -18.58 -3.72
N GLN A 135 18.01 -18.54 -4.91
CA GLN A 135 18.00 -19.64 -5.86
C GLN A 135 19.23 -19.60 -6.79
N PRO A 136 20.34 -20.26 -6.42
CA PRO A 136 21.59 -20.18 -7.16
C PRO A 136 21.54 -20.83 -8.55
N ARG A 137 20.60 -21.76 -8.79
CA ARG A 137 20.46 -22.51 -10.05
C ARG A 137 19.02 -22.48 -10.55
N ASN A 138 18.86 -22.26 -11.86
CA ASN A 138 17.58 -22.26 -12.58
C ASN A 138 16.47 -21.41 -11.93
N PRO A 139 16.73 -20.14 -11.57
CA PRO A 139 15.71 -19.26 -11.02
C PRO A 139 14.52 -19.13 -11.98
N GLN A 140 13.31 -19.01 -11.44
CA GLN A 140 12.08 -18.88 -12.22
C GLN A 140 11.39 -17.51 -11.97
N PRO A 141 11.88 -16.41 -12.56
CA PRO A 141 11.22 -15.11 -12.45
C PRO A 141 9.76 -15.16 -12.97
N PRO A 142 8.82 -14.42 -12.35
CA PRO A 142 9.01 -13.46 -11.26
C PRO A 142 8.88 -14.07 -9.85
N ASN A 143 8.99 -15.40 -9.71
CA ASN A 143 8.73 -16.06 -8.44
C ASN A 143 9.84 -15.75 -7.42
N LEU A 144 9.43 -15.39 -6.21
CA LEU A 144 10.29 -15.11 -5.06
C LEU A 144 10.12 -16.22 -4.00
N PRO A 145 11.12 -16.45 -3.13
CA PRO A 145 10.97 -17.38 -2.03
C PRO A 145 9.86 -16.93 -1.06
N GLU A 146 9.22 -17.92 -0.45
CA GLU A 146 8.23 -17.69 0.62
C GLU A 146 8.88 -17.22 1.92
N ALA A 147 10.07 -17.74 2.21
CA ALA A 147 10.95 -17.23 3.27
C ALA A 147 11.67 -15.98 2.75
N ASN A 148 11.03 -14.83 2.95
CA ASN A 148 11.55 -13.53 2.60
C ASN A 148 11.50 -12.64 3.86
N PRO A 149 12.64 -12.40 4.52
CA PRO A 149 12.67 -11.66 5.78
C PRO A 149 12.09 -10.25 5.66
N VAL A 150 11.31 -9.85 6.66
CA VAL A 150 10.67 -8.53 6.69
C VAL A 150 11.04 -7.78 7.96
N GLY A 151 11.44 -6.52 7.79
CA GLY A 151 11.65 -5.56 8.86
C GLY A 151 10.58 -4.47 8.85
N VAL A 152 9.87 -4.29 9.96
CA VAL A 152 8.93 -3.19 10.17
C VAL A 152 9.59 -2.13 11.06
N TYR A 153 9.63 -0.89 10.58
CA TYR A 153 10.20 0.25 11.28
C TYR A 153 9.09 1.18 11.76
N ARG A 154 9.15 1.63 13.00
CA ARG A 154 8.20 2.59 13.56
C ARG A 154 8.91 3.66 14.39
N ARG A 155 8.46 4.90 14.22
CA ARG A 155 8.91 6.06 14.98
C ARG A 155 7.80 7.10 15.02
N ASP A 156 7.54 7.63 16.20
CA ASP A 156 6.67 8.79 16.35
C ASP A 156 7.48 10.05 16.07
N ILE A 157 6.90 10.98 15.32
CA ILE A 157 7.52 12.25 14.94
C ILE A 157 6.57 13.39 15.26
N GLU A 158 7.14 14.53 15.65
CA GLU A 158 6.40 15.76 15.82
C GLU A 158 6.62 16.64 14.59
N ILE A 159 5.53 17.06 13.96
CA ILE A 159 5.58 17.97 12.83
C ILE A 159 5.72 19.40 13.35
N PRO A 160 6.71 20.19 12.89
CA PRO A 160 6.87 21.57 13.33
C PRO A 160 5.62 22.41 13.03
N ALA A 161 5.11 23.14 14.03
CA ALA A 161 3.87 23.92 13.89
C ALA A 161 3.91 24.97 12.77
N ASN A 162 5.10 25.48 12.43
CA ASN A 162 5.31 26.40 11.32
C ASN A 162 5.18 25.75 9.92
N TRP A 163 4.91 24.44 9.85
CA TRP A 163 4.61 23.73 8.61
C TRP A 163 3.10 23.60 8.34
N ASN A 164 2.23 24.08 9.23
CA ASN A 164 0.80 24.13 8.98
C ASN A 164 0.49 24.87 7.67
N ASN A 165 -0.44 24.32 6.88
CA ASN A 165 -0.81 24.82 5.54
C ASN A 165 0.32 24.79 4.50
N ARG A 166 1.37 24.00 4.72
CA ARG A 166 2.38 23.69 3.71
C ARG A 166 2.13 22.31 3.13
N ASP A 167 2.68 22.10 1.94
CA ASP A 167 2.89 20.77 1.38
C ASP A 167 4.11 20.15 2.06
N ILE A 168 3.95 18.96 2.66
CA ILE A 168 4.95 18.26 3.49
C ILE A 168 5.33 16.96 2.83
#